data_AF-A0A7W5PEU5-F1
#
_entry.id   AF-A0A7W5PEU5-F1
#
_cell.length_a   1.000
_cell.length_b   1.000
_cell.length_c   1.000
_cell.angle_alpha   90.00
_cell.angle_beta   90.00
_cell.angle_gamma   90.00
#
_symmetry.space_group_name_H-M   'P 1'
#
loop_
_entity.id
_entity.type
_entity.pdbx_description
1 polymer ?
#
loop_
_entity_poly.entity_id
_entity_poly.type
_entity_poly.pdbx_seq_one_letter_code
_entity_poly.pdbx_strand_id
1 'polypeptide(L)' 'MSEHVRYLAARRPSVDGEEQWGLYLPSEERWIDIVFRSKREAERLIDEMRQ' A
#
# COMPACT_ATOMS: atom_id res chain seq x y z
N MET A 1 14.56 -19.65 0.40
CA MET A 1 14.79 -18.31 -0.17
C MET A 1 13.58 -17.48 0.22
N SER A 2 13.73 -16.47 1.07
CA SER A 2 12.57 -15.66 1.49
C SER A 2 12.07 -14.87 0.28
N GLU A 3 10.87 -15.16 -0.16
CA GLU A 3 10.17 -14.40 -1.18
C GLU A 3 9.96 -12.99 -0.60
N HIS A 4 10.59 -11.97 -1.21
CA HIS A 4 10.43 -10.60 -0.72
C HIS A 4 8.99 -10.19 -0.98
N VAL A 5 8.22 -9.99 0.09
CA VAL A 5 6.84 -9.52 0.02
C VAL A 5 6.82 -8.18 -0.75
N ARG A 6 6.21 -8.17 -1.94
CA ARG A 6 6.17 -6.98 -2.81
C ARG A 6 4.88 -6.20 -2.59
N TYR A 7 4.96 -5.16 -1.76
CA TYR A 7 3.87 -4.19 -1.60
C TYR A 7 3.82 -3.20 -2.78
N LEU A 8 2.60 -2.76 -3.11
CA LEU A 8 2.33 -1.70 -4.07
C LEU A 8 1.59 -0.54 -3.39
N ALA A 9 1.99 0.69 -3.68
CA ALA A 9 1.22 1.87 -3.32
C ALA A 9 0.06 2.01 -4.31
N ALA A 10 -1.17 1.82 -3.82
CA ALA A 10 -2.37 1.81 -4.65
C ALA A 10 -3.47 2.66 -4.04
N ARG A 11 -4.33 3.20 -4.90
CA ARG A 11 -5.53 3.92 -4.48
C ARG A 11 -6.53 2.92 -3.92
N ARG A 12 -6.93 3.10 -2.67
CA ARG A 12 -7.91 2.25 -2.00
C ARG A 12 -9.31 2.65 -2.50
N PRO A 13 -10.17 1.68 -2.86
CA PRO A 13 -11.57 1.98 -3.15
C PRO A 13 -12.23 2.50 -1.87
N SER A 14 -12.60 3.78 -1.85
CA SER A 14 -13.33 4.42 -0.75
C SER A 14 -14.80 4.53 -1.09
N VAL A 15 -15.66 4.29 -0.09
CA VAL A 15 -17.13 4.37 -0.23
C VAL A 15 -17.59 5.83 -0.31
N ASP A 16 -16.84 6.74 0.31
CA ASP A 16 -17.20 8.15 0.45
C ASP A 16 -16.63 9.03 -0.68
N GLY A 17 -16.01 8.43 -1.70
CA GLY A 17 -15.37 9.15 -2.80
C GLY A 17 -14.07 9.86 -2.43
N GLU A 18 -13.64 9.80 -1.17
CA GLU A 18 -12.36 10.32 -0.72
C GLU A 18 -11.19 9.57 -1.38
N GLU A 19 -10.23 10.31 -1.93
CA GLU A 19 -9.01 9.73 -2.50
C GLU A 19 -8.10 9.22 -1.38
N GLN A 20 -8.20 7.92 -1.08
CA GLN A 20 -7.38 7.25 -0.08
C GLN A 20 -6.30 6.39 -0.74
N TRP A 21 -5.10 6.36 -0.15
CA TRP A 21 -3.98 5.55 -0.59
C TRP A 21 -3.64 4.50 0.46
N GLY A 22 -3.13 3.35 0.04
CA GLY A 22 -2.78 2.24 0.93
C GLY A 22 -1.70 1.35 0.35
N LEU A 23 -1.32 0.34 1.13
CA LEU A 23 -0.44 -0.72 0.67
C LEU A 23 -1.27 -1.93 0.24
N TYR A 24 -1.11 -2.34 -1.01
CA TYR A 24 -1.70 -3.54 -1.56
C TYR A 24 -0.65 -4.63 -1.68
N LEU A 25 -1.01 -5.85 -1.25
CA LEU A 25 -0.20 -7.05 -1.37
C LEU A 25 -0.79 -7.95 -2.46
N PRO A 26 -0.22 -7.95 -3.68
CA PRO A 26 -0.79 -8.67 -4.81
C PRO A 26 -0.77 -10.19 -4.64
N SER A 27 0.22 -10.74 -3.92
CA SER A 27 0.33 -12.19 -3.70
C SER A 27 -0.79 -12.77 -2.84
N GLU A 28 -1.43 -11.93 -2.02
CA GLU A 28 -2.54 -12.33 -1.13
C GLU A 28 -3.86 -11.64 -1.50
N GLU A 29 -3.87 -10.87 -2.59
CA GLU A 29 -5.00 -9.99 -2.97
C GLU A 29 -5.53 -9.15 -1.81
N ARG A 30 -4.62 -8.66 -0.97
CA ARG A 30 -4.95 -8.10 0.35
C ARG A 30 -4.49 -6.66 0.51
N TRP A 31 -5.29 -5.87 1.23
CA TRP A 31 -4.92 -4.54 1.70
C TRP A 31 -4.35 -4.59 3.12
N ILE A 32 -3.30 -3.80 3.35
CA ILE A 32 -2.82 -3.49 4.70
C ILE A 32 -3.68 -2.37 5.27
N ASP A 33 -4.07 -2.49 6.53
CA ASP A 33 -4.99 -1.54 7.17
C ASP A 33 -4.28 -0.29 7.67
N ILE A 34 -3.64 0.40 6.72
CA ILE A 34 -2.98 1.69 6.91
C ILE A 34 -3.42 2.55 5.73
N VAL A 35 -3.90 3.76 6.03
CA VAL A 35 -4.40 4.71 5.04
C VAL A 35 -3.49 5.93 5.00
N PHE A 36 -3.19 6.38 3.79
CA PHE A 36 -2.36 7.54 3.51
C PHE A 36 -3.16 8.60 2.77
N ARG A 37 -2.82 9.87 2.99
CA ARG A 37 -3.42 11.01 2.31
C ARG A 37 -2.90 11.17 0.88
N SER A 38 -1.76 10.58 0.58
CA SER A 38 -1.13 10.65 -0.74
C SER A 38 -0.41 9.36 -1.12
N LYS A 39 -0.27 9.12 -2.43
CA LYS A 39 0.53 8.00 -2.96
C LYS A 39 1.97 8.03 -2.46
N ARG A 40 2.56 9.23 -2.41
CA ARG A 40 3.96 9.45 -2.02
C ARG A 40 4.25 8.97 -0.61
N GLU A 41 3.32 9.16 0.33
CA GLU A 41 3.49 8.66 1.70
C GLU A 41 3.47 7.14 1.77
N ALA A 42 2.58 6.49 1.00
CA ALA A 42 2.53 5.04 0.88
C ALA A 42 3.83 4.48 0.25
N GLU A 43 4.32 5.11 -0.83
CA GLU A 43 5.58 4.74 -1.49
C GLU A 43 6.77 4.87 -0.54
N ARG A 44 6.84 5.97 0.23
CA ARG A 44 7.91 6.16 1.22
C ARG A 44 7.98 5.02 2.23
N LEU A 45 6.83 4.56 2.74
CA LEU A 45 6.81 3.43 3.68
C LEU A 45 7.27 2.13 3.01
N ILE A 46 6.90 1.88 1.75
CA ILE A 46 7.38 0.71 1.00
C ILE A 46 8.91 0.73 0.89
N ASP A 47 9.48 1.89 0.59
CA ASP A 47 10.92 2.03 0.45
C ASP A 47 11.64 1.93 1.80
N GLU A 48 11.04 2.40 2.89
CA GLU A 48 11.53 2.18 4.27
C GLU A 48 11.50 0.69 4.66
N MET A 49 10.47 -0.06 4.28
CA MET A 49 10.35 -1.50 4.57
C MET A 49 11.30 -2.40 3.75
N ARG A 50 11.89 -1.87 2.67
CA ARG A 50 12.83 -2.61 1.81
C ARG A 50 14.28 -2.55 2.31
N GLN A 51 14.62 -1.61 3.17
CA GLN A 51 15.97 -1.42 3.73
C GLN A 51 16.19 -2.33 4.94
#